data_AF-A0A8H9HIK4-F1
#
_entry.id   AF-A0A8H9HIK4-F1
#
_cell.length_a   1.000
_cell.length_b   1.000
_cell.length_c   1.000
_cell.angle_alpha   90.00
_cell.angle_beta   90.00
_cell.angle_gamma   90.00
#
_symmetry.space_group_name_H-M   'P 1'
#
loop_
_entity.id
_entity.type
_entity.pdbx_description
1 polymer ?
#
loop_
_entity_poly.entity_id
_entity_poly.type
_entity_poly.pdbx_seq_one_letter_code
_entity_poly.pdbx_strand_id
1 'polypeptide(L)' 'MTARHIGGMKTVTQRELAARSKAVLDDVEAGEVHHITRNGTEIAEVRPISSRRRFVPHPERR' A
#
# COMPACT_ATOMS: atom_id res chain seq x y z
N MET A 1 8.24 -19.82 11.97
CA MET A 1 6.90 -19.89 11.38
C MET A 1 6.47 -18.48 11.00
N THR A 2 6.92 -17.95 9.85
CA THR A 2 6.47 -16.63 9.39
C THR A 2 5.35 -16.89 8.40
N ALA A 3 4.11 -16.87 8.88
CA ALA A 3 2.95 -16.90 8.01
C ALA A 3 3.09 -15.72 7.04
N ARG A 4 3.19 -16.02 5.74
CA ARG A 4 2.91 -15.06 4.69
C ARG A 4 1.46 -14.64 4.89
N HIS A 5 1.22 -13.57 5.65
CA HIS A 5 -0.05 -12.87 5.55
C HIS A 5 -0.15 -12.39 4.09
N ILE A 6 -1.08 -12.98 3.36
CA ILE A 6 -1.46 -12.49 2.05
C ILE A 6 -2.12 -11.15 2.34
N GLY A 7 -1.42 -10.06 2.06
CA GLY A 7 -1.87 -8.70 2.33
C GLY A 7 -3.31 -8.52 1.90
N GLY A 8 -4.20 -8.29 2.86
CA GLY A 8 -5.58 -7.93 2.61
C GLY A 8 -5.68 -6.53 2.01
N MET A 9 -6.75 -6.29 1.26
CA MET A 9 -7.14 -4.95 0.83
C MET A 9 -8.09 -4.37 1.87
N LYS A 10 -7.74 -3.22 2.46
CA LYS A 10 -8.55 -2.50 3.44
C LYS A 10 -8.92 -1.12 2.90
N THR A 11 -10.07 -0.59 3.30
CA THR A 11 -10.46 0.79 3.01
C THR A 11 -10.41 1.62 4.28
N VAL A 12 -9.87 2.82 4.19
CA VAL A 12 -9.78 3.77 5.30
C VAL A 12 -10.08 5.18 4.81
N THR A 13 -10.75 5.99 5.62
CA THR A 13 -10.97 7.40 5.27
C THR A 13 -9.70 8.21 5.47
N GLN A 14 -9.59 9.35 4.80
CA GLN A 14 -8.50 10.31 5.02
C GLN A 14 -8.39 10.73 6.50
N ARG A 15 -9.53 10.90 7.19
CA ARG A 15 -9.55 11.30 8.61
C ARG A 15 -8.95 10.21 9.50
N GLU A 16 -9.32 8.95 9.25
CA GLU A 16 -8.75 7.82 9.98
C GLU A 16 -7.26 7.67 9.67
N LEU A 17 -6.84 7.82 8.41
CA LEU A 17 -5.42 7.82 8.06
C LEU A 17 -4.65 8.89 8.85
N ALA A 18 -5.20 10.10 8.99
CA ALA A 18 -4.56 11.17 9.76
C ALA A 18 -4.52 10.87 11.27
N ALA A 19 -5.57 10.25 11.82
CA ALA A 19 -5.68 9.98 13.26
C ALA A 19 -4.83 8.79 13.72
N ARG A 20 -4.62 7.78 12.85
CA ARG A 20 -3.91 6.53 13.19
C ARG A 20 -2.88 6.13 12.14
N SER A 21 -2.13 7.12 11.63
CA SER A 21 -1.15 6.93 10.55
C SER A 21 -0.14 5.82 10.85
N LYS A 22 0.37 5.73 12.09
CA LYS A 22 1.28 4.67 12.52
C LYS A 22 0.71 3.27 12.28
N ALA A 23 -0.49 2.99 12.79
CA ALA A 23 -1.10 1.66 12.64
C ALA A 23 -1.37 1.29 11.18
N VAL A 24 -1.79 2.27 10.36
CA VAL A 24 -1.97 2.05 8.91
C VAL A 24 -0.64 1.72 8.23
N LEU A 25 0.44 2.43 8.60
CA LEU A 25 1.76 2.16 8.01
C LEU A 25 2.36 0.85 8.50
N ASP A 26 2.14 0.45 9.76
CA ASP A 26 2.55 -0.85 10.30
C ASP A 26 1.87 -2.00 9.53
N ASP A 27 0.57 -1.87 9.22
CA ASP A 27 -0.17 -2.82 8.37
C ASP A 27 0.42 -2.87 6.94
N VAL A 28 0.75 -1.71 6.37
CA VAL A 28 1.41 -1.61 5.05
C VAL A 28 2.80 -2.25 5.06
N GLU A 29 3.58 -2.07 6.12
CA GLU A 29 4.87 -2.74 6.27
C GLU A 29 4.72 -4.26 6.38
N ALA A 30 3.63 -4.74 7.00
CA ALA A 30 3.30 -6.15 7.08
C ALA A 30 2.81 -6.76 5.74
N GLY A 31 2.51 -5.93 4.75
CA GLY A 31 2.12 -6.36 3.41
C GLY A 31 0.71 -5.95 2.98
N GLU A 32 -0.07 -5.29 3.84
CA GLU A 32 -1.45 -4.90 3.56
C GLU A 32 -1.53 -3.70 2.60
N VAL A 33 -2.65 -3.59 1.86
CA VAL A 33 -2.93 -2.47 0.96
C VAL A 33 -4.12 -1.69 1.48
N HIS A 34 -3.99 -0.36 1.56
CA HIS A 34 -5.03 0.53 2.05
C HIS A 34 -5.53 1.48 0.94
N HIS A 35 -6.82 1.40 0.64
CA HIS A 35 -7.53 2.34 -0.22
C HIS A 35 -8.02 3.51 0.63
N ILE A 36 -7.65 4.73 0.24
CA ILE A 36 -7.97 5.95 0.97
C ILE A 36 -9.19 6.59 0.34
N THR A 37 -10.21 6.83 1.15
CA THR A 37 -11.42 7.55 0.72
C THR A 37 -11.48 8.96 1.30
N ARG A 38 -12.07 9.89 0.55
CA ARG A 38 -12.43 11.23 1.01
C ARG A 38 -13.87 11.51 0.58
N ASN A 39 -14.73 11.83 1.54
CA ASN A 39 -16.17 12.01 1.32
C ASN A 39 -16.84 10.82 0.61
N GLY A 40 -16.41 9.59 0.91
CA GLY A 40 -16.94 8.36 0.30
C GLY A 40 -16.35 7.97 -1.05
N THR A 41 -15.55 8.84 -1.68
CA THR A 41 -14.87 8.55 -2.95
C THR A 41 -13.44 8.09 -2.68
N GLU A 42 -13.01 7.01 -3.34
CA GLU A 42 -11.62 6.55 -3.29
C GLU A 42 -10.71 7.50 -4.07
N ILE A 43 -9.60 7.92 -3.45
CA ILE A 43 -8.68 8.93 -4.00
C ILE A 43 -7.22 8.48 -4.08
N ALA A 44 -6.84 7.44 -3.33
CA ALA A 44 -5.46 6.98 -3.28
C ALA A 44 -5.37 5.52 -2.78
N GLU A 45 -4.22 4.90 -3.05
CA GLU A 45 -3.82 3.60 -2.54
C GLU A 45 -2.48 3.75 -1.80
N VAL A 46 -2.36 3.14 -0.63
CA VAL A 46 -1.10 2.99 0.10
C VAL A 46 -0.76 1.50 0.13
N ARG A 47 0.39 1.15 -0.41
CA ARG A 47 0.81 -0.25 -0.57
C ARG A 47 2.28 -0.45 -0.21
N PRO A 48 2.69 -1.66 0.13
CA PRO A 48 4.08 -1.95 0.42
C PRO A 48 4.93 -1.73 -0.83
N ILE A 49 6.07 -1.08 -0.67
CA ILE A 49 7.04 -0.93 -1.75
C ILE A 49 7.77 -2.27 -1.87
N SER A 50 7.40 -3.08 -2.86
CA SER A 50 8.04 -4.37 -3.12
C SER A 50 9.54 -4.20 -3.40
N SER A 51 10.39 -4.84 -2.60
CA SER A 51 11.86 -4.82 -2.74
C SER A 51 12.37 -5.51 -4.02
N ARG A 52 11.50 -6.27 -4.70
CA ARG A 52 11.85 -6.98 -5.93
C ARG A 52 11.81 -6.02 -7.13
N ARG A 53 12.88 -5.25 -7.31
CA ARG A 53 13.17 -4.56 -8.58
C ARG A 53 13.14 -5.60 -9.71
N ARG A 54 12.08 -5.58 -10.53
CA ARG A 54 12.11 -6.26 -11.83
C ARG A 54 12.92 -5.37 -12.74
N PHE A 55 14.11 -5.82 -13.16
CA PHE A 55 14.86 -5.16 -14.21
C PHE A 55 13.96 -5.09 -15.44
N VAL A 56 13.60 -3.88 -15.86
CA VAL A 56 12.95 -3.64 -17.16
C VAL A 56 14.06 -3.19 -18.09
N PRO A 57 14.51 -4.03 -19.04
CA PRO A 57 15.45 -3.58 -20.06
C PRO A 57 14.83 -2.40 -20.79
N HIS A 58 15.46 -1.23 -20.71
CA HIS A 58 15.06 -0.12 -21.55
C HIS A 58 15.55 -0.43 -22.97
N PRO A 59 14.67 -0.44 -23.99
CA PRO A 59 15.14 -0.58 -25.36
C PRO A 59 16.06 0.60 -25.68
N GLU A 60 17.33 0.27 -25.92
CA GLU A 60 18.34 1.15 -26.52
C GLU A 60 17.71 1.91 -27.68
N ARG A 61 17.66 3.24 -27.57
CA ARG A 61 17.31 4.09 -28.72
C ARG A 61 18.55 4.25 -29.58
N ARG A 62 18.53 3.60 -30.75
CA ARG A 62 19.46 3.85 -31.86
C ARG A 62 19.15 5.16 -32.55
#